data_AF-A0A972VAU5-F1
#
_entry.id   AF-A0A972VAU5-F1
#
_cell.length_a   1.000
_cell.length_b   1.000
_cell.length_c   1.000
_cell.angle_alpha   90.00
_cell.angle_beta   90.00
_cell.angle_gamma   90.00
#
_symmetry.space_group_name_H-M   'P 1'
#
loop_
_entity.id
_entity.type
_entity.pdbx_description
1 polymer ?
#
loop_
_entity_poly.entity_id
_entity_poly.type
_entity_poly.pdbx_seq_one_letter_code
_entity_poly.pdbx_strand_id
1 'polypeptide(L)'
;MRLLQDLERHLGAELAPTSFFIEEQHNGSASYECNLDFHWALAPAIRLSICGILCYSANWGERVSIGAYLLPFQDRSRLTVPADEDTVLYLPRGREGWVDPIVACGYGGEWSQYDSPERWGI
;
A
#
# COMPACT_ATOMS: atom_id res chain seq x y z
N MET A 1 -10.05 -1.75 -10.56
CA MET A 1 -11.24 -2.24 -9.82
C MET A 1 -11.18 -3.72 -9.43
N ARG A 2 -10.74 -4.68 -10.26
CA ARG A 2 -10.66 -6.10 -9.86
C ARG A 2 -9.59 -6.43 -8.80
N LEU A 3 -8.49 -5.69 -8.75
CA LEU A 3 -7.40 -5.95 -7.79
C LEU A 3 -7.73 -5.54 -6.35
N LEU A 4 -8.39 -4.39 -6.15
CA LEU A 4 -8.83 -3.97 -4.81
C LEU A 4 -9.84 -4.97 -4.23
N GLN A 5 -10.81 -5.42 -5.04
CA GLN A 5 -11.77 -6.46 -4.64
C GLN A 5 -11.10 -7.80 -4.31
N ASP A 6 -10.03 -8.15 -5.03
CA ASP A 6 -9.24 -9.34 -4.73
C ASP A 6 -8.53 -9.20 -3.38
N LEU A 7 -7.99 -8.01 -3.09
CA LEU A 7 -7.34 -7.68 -1.83
C LEU A 7 -8.33 -7.65 -0.65
N GLU A 8 -9.51 -7.04 -0.83
CA GLU A 8 -10.62 -7.04 0.14
C GLU A 8 -10.97 -8.45 0.60
N ARG A 9 -11.14 -9.38 -0.36
CA ARG A 9 -11.43 -10.79 -0.05
C ARG A 9 -10.29 -11.47 0.70
N HIS A 10 -9.04 -11.19 0.32
CA HIS A 10 -7.89 -11.79 0.98
C HIS A 10 -7.75 -11.31 2.44
N LEU A 11 -7.94 -10.01 2.67
CA LEU A 11 -7.86 -9.43 4.00
C LEU A 11 -9.13 -9.68 4.84
N GLY A 12 -10.24 -10.09 4.22
CA GLY A 12 -11.54 -10.15 4.88
C GLY A 12 -12.03 -8.77 5.31
N ALA A 13 -11.73 -7.75 4.51
CA ALA A 13 -11.89 -6.34 4.85
C ALA A 13 -12.74 -5.59 3.81
N GLU A 14 -13.42 -4.54 4.26
CA GLU A 14 -14.00 -3.51 3.38
C GLU A 14 -12.98 -2.38 3.23
N LEU A 15 -12.45 -2.19 2.01
CA LEU A 15 -11.42 -1.20 1.74
C LEU A 15 -12.02 0.01 1.05
N ALA A 16 -11.90 1.18 1.66
CA ALA A 16 -12.37 2.43 1.08
C ALA A 16 -11.27 3.04 0.19
N PRO A 17 -11.39 3.09 -1.15
CA PRO A 17 -10.43 3.79 -2.00
C PRO A 17 -10.48 5.30 -1.74
N THR A 18 -9.32 5.94 -1.68
CA THR A 18 -9.21 7.38 -1.33
C THR A 18 -8.64 8.21 -2.47
N SER A 19 -7.61 7.72 -3.15
CA SER A 19 -6.96 8.42 -4.25
C SER A 19 -6.44 7.43 -5.29
N PHE A 20 -6.26 7.86 -6.53
CA PHE A 20 -5.68 7.05 -7.60
C PHE A 20 -4.66 7.86 -8.37
N PHE A 21 -3.47 7.28 -8.56
CA PHE A 21 -2.36 7.88 -9.26
C PHE A 21 -1.89 6.95 -10.37
N ILE A 22 -1.77 7.48 -11.58
CA ILE A 22 -1.13 6.80 -12.70
C ILE A 22 0.14 7.60 -12.99
N GLU A 23 1.30 6.97 -12.84
CA GLU A 23 2.50 7.52 -13.45
C GLU A 23 2.41 7.18 -14.94
N GLU A 24 2.13 8.19 -15.76
CA GLU A 24 1.94 7.98 -17.19
C GLU A 24 3.17 7.30 -17.81
N GLN A 25 2.92 6.46 -18.81
CA GLN A 25 3.97 5.87 -19.61
C GLN A 25 4.77 6.98 -20.30
N HIS A 26 5.91 7.36 -19.74
CA HIS A 26 6.80 8.31 -20.39
C HIS A 26 7.38 7.66 -21.65
N ASN A 27 7.23 8.31 -22.80
CA ASN A 27 7.91 7.90 -24.03
C ASN A 27 9.43 7.87 -23.77
N GLY A 28 10.01 6.67 -23.74
CA GLY A 28 11.43 6.44 -23.41
C GLY A 28 11.68 5.74 -22.07
N SER A 29 10.64 5.52 -21.25
CA SER A 29 10.72 4.70 -20.04
C SER A 29 10.14 3.31 -20.30
N ALA A 30 10.81 2.28 -19.78
CA ALA A 30 10.37 0.89 -19.91
C ALA A 30 9.37 0.46 -18.81
N SER A 31 9.04 1.34 -17.87
CA SER A 31 8.16 1.08 -16.73
C SER A 31 6.82 1.82 -16.83
N TYR A 32 5.79 1.22 -16.26
CA TYR A 32 4.47 1.81 -16.03
C TYR A 32 4.06 1.51 -14.59
N GLU A 33 3.64 2.54 -13.84
CA GLU A 33 3.23 2.39 -12.45
C GLU A 33 1.85 3.00 -12.18
N CYS A 34 1.07 2.28 -11.39
CA CYS A 34 -0.27 2.66 -10.99
C CYS A 34 -0.43 2.40 -9.50
N ASN A 35 -0.86 3.43 -8.76
CA ASN A 35 -1.08 3.36 -7.33
C ASN A 35 -2.54 3.70 -7.00
N LEU A 36 -3.14 2.91 -6.13
CA LEU A 36 -4.46 3.17 -5.56
C LEU A 36 -4.31 3.25 -4.05
N ASP A 37 -4.55 4.43 -3.50
CA ASP A 37 -4.60 4.63 -2.06
C ASP A 37 -5.94 4.12 -1.53
N PHE A 38 -5.91 3.46 -0.37
CA PHE A 38 -7.10 2.96 0.30
C PHE A 38 -6.98 3.05 1.82
N HIS A 39 -8.12 3.00 2.47
CA HIS A 39 -8.26 3.02 3.91
C HIS A 39 -9.06 1.83 4.40
N TRP A 40 -8.63 1.23 5.51
CA TRP A 40 -9.36 0.21 6.23
C TRP A 40 -9.50 0.59 7.70
N ALA A 41 -10.73 0.78 8.16
CA ALA A 41 -11.03 1.02 9.57
C ALA A 41 -11.04 -0.30 10.37
N LEU A 42 -9.84 -0.83 10.65
CA LEU A 42 -9.63 -2.15 11.27
C LEU A 42 -10.35 -2.32 12.62
N ALA A 43 -10.21 -1.36 13.53
CA ALA A 43 -10.91 -1.37 14.82
C ALA A 43 -11.30 0.06 15.24
N PRO A 44 -12.47 0.56 14.80
CA PRO A 44 -12.90 1.95 15.02
C PRO A 44 -13.02 2.31 16.51
N ALA A 45 -13.39 1.36 17.37
CA ALA A 45 -13.56 1.58 18.81
C ALA A 45 -12.27 2.01 19.52
N ILE A 46 -11.12 1.57 19.00
CA ILE A 46 -9.79 1.94 19.48
C ILE A 46 -9.03 2.83 18.48
N ARG A 47 -9.76 3.37 17.48
CA ARG A 47 -9.24 4.26 16.43
C ARG A 47 -8.00 3.68 15.72
N LEU A 48 -8.03 2.37 15.49
CA LEU A 48 -7.01 1.65 14.73
C LEU A 48 -7.47 1.53 13.27
N SER A 49 -6.62 2.00 12.36
CA SER A 49 -6.83 1.90 10.92
C SER A 49 -5.58 1.45 10.19
N ILE A 50 -5.76 0.98 8.96
CA ILE A 50 -4.67 0.72 8.01
C ILE A 50 -4.87 1.68 6.83
N CYS A 51 -3.84 2.45 6.53
CA CYS A 51 -3.73 3.19 5.29
C CYS A 51 -2.86 2.39 4.35
N GLY A 52 -3.33 2.16 3.11
CA GLY A 52 -2.61 1.31 2.17
C GLY A 52 -2.45 1.93 0.80
N ILE A 53 -1.45 1.43 0.08
CA ILE A 53 -1.16 1.79 -1.31
C ILE A 53 -1.09 0.49 -2.10
N LEU A 54 -2.06 0.26 -2.97
CA LEU A 54 -2.08 -0.85 -3.91
C LEU A 54 -1.30 -0.44 -5.16
N CYS A 55 -0.17 -1.10 -5.39
CA CYS A 55 0.75 -0.81 -6.49
C CYS A 55 0.64 -1.88 -7.58
N TYR A 56 0.64 -1.42 -8.83
CA TYR A 56 0.90 -2.21 -10.02
C TYR A 56 2.06 -1.56 -10.76
N SER A 57 3.15 -2.30 -10.95
CA SER A 57 4.29 -1.87 -11.77
C SER A 57 4.56 -2.91 -12.83
N ALA A 58 4.74 -2.47 -14.08
CA ALA A 58 5.08 -3.32 -15.20
C ALA A 58 6.28 -2.74 -15.94
N ASN A 59 7.33 -3.54 -16.05
CA ASN A 59 8.48 -3.28 -16.91
C ASN A 59 8.35 -4.13 -18.18
N TRP A 60 8.36 -3.48 -19.35
CA TRP A 60 8.03 -4.06 -20.66
C TRP A 60 8.88 -5.31 -20.98
N GLY A 61 8.30 -6.49 -20.72
CA GLY A 61 8.88 -7.80 -21.07
C GLY A 61 9.75 -8.46 -20.00
N GLU A 62 10.06 -7.75 -18.92
CA GLU A 62 10.99 -8.26 -17.89
C GLU A 62 10.28 -8.67 -16.60
N ARG A 63 9.38 -7.83 -16.08
CA ARG A 63 8.75 -8.06 -14.78
C ARG A 63 7.44 -7.33 -14.62
N VAL A 64 6.47 -7.99 -13.99
CA VAL A 64 5.26 -7.36 -13.44
C VAL A 64 5.30 -7.57 -11.94
N SER A 65 5.01 -6.51 -11.18
CA SER A 65 4.88 -6.52 -9.73
C SER A 65 3.51 -6.00 -9.35
N ILE A 66 2.84 -6.72 -8.45
CA ILE A 66 1.59 -6.30 -7.83
C ILE A 66 1.77 -6.50 -6.33
N GLY A 67 1.46 -5.49 -5.54
CA GLY A 67 1.49 -5.60 -4.10
C GLY A 67 0.79 -4.44 -3.41
N ALA A 68 0.59 -4.56 -2.11
CA ALA A 68 0.03 -3.51 -1.29
C ALA A 68 0.97 -3.18 -0.14
N TYR A 69 1.31 -1.91 0.01
CA TYR A 69 1.97 -1.40 1.21
C TYR A 69 0.90 -1.04 2.24
N LEU A 70 1.11 -1.44 3.50
CA LEU A 70 0.15 -1.28 4.60
C LEU A 70 0.83 -0.54 5.75
N LEU A 71 0.23 0.57 6.15
CA LEU A 71 0.71 1.46 7.20
C LEU A 71 -0.36 1.49 8.32
N PRO A 72 -0.10 0.87 9.48
CA PRO A 72 -1.02 0.94 10.61
C PRO A 72 -0.99 2.30 11.29
N PHE A 73 -2.15 2.83 11.67
CA PHE A 73 -2.31 4.08 12.40
C PHE A 73 -3.20 3.87 13.62
N GLN A 74 -2.83 4.48 14.75
CA GLN A 74 -3.69 4.60 15.92
C GLN A 74 -3.80 6.09 16.28
N ASP A 75 -5.01 6.59 16.45
CA ASP A 75 -5.24 8.00 16.79
C ASP A 75 -4.56 8.98 15.80
N ARG A 76 -4.52 8.62 14.51
CA ARG A 76 -3.83 9.36 13.43
C ARG A 76 -2.30 9.38 13.50
N SER A 77 -1.68 8.66 14.43
CA SER A 77 -0.23 8.48 14.47
C SER A 77 0.14 7.13 13.89
N ARG A 78 1.15 7.08 13.01
CA ARG A 78 1.62 5.81 12.46
C ARG A 78 2.19 4.94 13.58
N LEU A 79 1.77 3.67 13.60
CA LEU A 79 2.37 2.66 14.46
C LEU A 79 3.63 2.14 13.77
N THR A 80 4.79 2.59 14.25
CA THR A 80 6.10 2.09 13.83
C THR A 80 6.81 1.45 15.01
N VAL A 81 7.76 0.56 14.73
CA VAL A 81 8.67 0.08 15.78
C VAL A 81 9.66 1.22 16.08
N PRO A 82 9.88 1.60 17.35
CA PRO A 82 10.86 2.64 17.68
C PRO A 82 12.25 2.27 17.13
N ALA A 83 12.87 3.19 16.38
CA ALA A 83 14.10 3.02 15.57
C ALA A 83 13.94 2.43 14.15
N ASP A 84 12.70 2.23 13.66
CA ASP A 84 12.43 1.68 12.33
C ASP A 84 11.25 2.40 11.64
N GLU A 85 11.45 3.70 11.37
CA GLU A 85 10.44 4.57 10.75
C GLU A 85 10.28 4.32 9.24
N ASP A 86 11.26 3.66 8.61
CA ASP A 86 11.26 3.38 7.17
C ASP A 86 10.70 1.99 6.81
N THR A 87 10.24 1.24 7.81
CA THR A 87 9.66 -0.08 7.60
C THR A 87 8.16 -0.03 7.35
N VAL A 88 7.71 -0.80 6.36
CA VAL A 88 6.31 -0.95 5.98
C VAL A 88 5.95 -2.44 5.87
N LEU A 89 4.69 -2.76 6.12
CA LEU A 89 4.17 -4.09 5.82
C LEU A 89 3.84 -4.15 4.32
N TYR A 90 4.57 -4.98 3.58
CA TYR A 90 4.33 -5.22 2.17
C TYR A 90 3.63 -6.54 1.96
N LEU A 91 2.53 -6.53 1.23
CA LEU A 91 1.73 -7.70 0.86
C LEU A 91 1.90 -7.96 -0.65
N PRO A 92 2.79 -8.86 -1.07
CA PRO A 92 2.94 -9.18 -2.48
C PRO A 92 1.75 -9.97 -3.02
N ARG A 93 1.48 -9.82 -4.32
CA ARG A 93 0.57 -10.71 -5.05
C ARG A 93 1.36 -11.58 -6.02
N GLY A 94 1.47 -12.87 -5.69
CA GLY A 94 2.01 -13.89 -6.57
C GLY A 94 1.00 -14.35 -7.63
N ARG A 95 1.41 -15.36 -8.41
CA ARG A 95 0.56 -15.99 -9.45
C ARG A 95 -0.72 -16.59 -8.86
N GLU A 96 -0.59 -17.25 -7.72
CA GLU A 96 -1.69 -17.94 -7.03
C GLU A 96 -2.55 -17.00 -6.16
N GLY A 97 -2.19 -15.72 -6.04
CA GLY A 97 -2.92 -14.75 -5.21
C GLY A 97 -2.00 -13.95 -4.29
N TRP A 98 -2.59 -13.32 -3.29
CA TRP A 98 -1.89 -12.61 -2.23
C TRP A 98 -1.17 -13.60 -1.31
N VAL A 99 0.04 -13.25 -0.87
CA VAL A 99 0.84 -14.04 0.07
C VAL A 99 0.98 -13.31 1.40
N ASP A 100 1.51 -13.98 2.41
CA ASP A 100 1.69 -13.39 3.74
C ASP A 100 2.48 -12.08 3.70
N PRO A 101 2.12 -11.09 4.54
CA PRO A 101 2.81 -9.81 4.58
C PRO A 101 4.24 -10.00 5.07
N ILE A 102 5.15 -9.27 4.43
CA ILE A 102 6.56 -9.19 4.81
C ILE A 102 6.89 -7.77 5.27
N VAL A 103 7.92 -7.66 6.09
CA VAL A 103 8.53 -6.38 6.45
C VAL A 103 9.40 -5.94 5.28
N ALA A 104 9.12 -4.76 4.72
CA ALA A 104 9.94 -4.12 3.69
C ALA A 104 10.48 -2.80 4.22
N CYS A 105 11.70 -2.45 3.84
CA CYS A 105 12.32 -1.17 4.13
C CYS A 105 12.40 -0.36 2.83
N GLY A 106 11.99 0.90 2.89
CA GLY A 106 12.06 1.82 1.76
C GLY A 106 13.49 2.16 1.38
N TYR A 107 13.65 2.76 0.19
CA TYR A 107 14.90 3.41 -0.16
C TYR A 107 14.77 4.90 0.11
N GLY A 108 15.74 5.46 0.83
CA GLY A 108 15.85 6.91 1.00
C GLY A 108 14.82 7.54 1.95
N GLY A 109 14.26 6.79 2.91
CA GLY A 109 13.30 7.33 3.87
C GLY A 109 11.93 7.62 3.26
N GLU A 110 11.54 6.87 2.22
CA GLU A 110 10.24 7.03 1.57
C GLU A 110 9.11 6.87 2.58
N TRP A 111 9.19 5.85 3.45
CA TRP A 111 8.07 5.54 4.33
C TRP A 111 8.04 6.45 5.54
N SER A 112 9.19 6.92 6.03
CA SER A 112 9.27 7.78 7.22
C SER A 112 8.51 9.11 7.06
N GLN A 113 8.18 9.51 5.82
CA GLN A 113 7.37 10.70 5.53
C GLN A 113 5.87 10.52 5.79
N TYR A 114 5.38 9.28 5.95
CA TYR A 114 3.97 8.99 6.25
C TYR A 114 3.74 8.83 7.75
N ASP A 115 4.02 9.86 8.54
CA ASP A 115 3.79 9.89 9.99
C ASP A 115 2.31 10.12 10.37
N SER A 116 1.53 10.64 9.42
CA SER A 116 0.11 10.96 9.52
C SER A 116 -0.69 10.41 8.33
N PRO A 117 -2.01 10.14 8.50
CA PRO A 117 -2.85 9.55 7.46
C PRO A 117 -3.45 10.58 6.49
N GLU A 118 -2.97 11.82 6.48
CA GLU A 118 -3.59 12.93 5.74
C GLU A 118 -3.63 12.68 4.22
N ARG A 119 -2.62 11.98 3.67
CA ARG A 119 -2.62 11.53 2.27
C ARG A 119 -3.88 10.74 1.90
N TRP A 120 -4.41 9.96 2.83
CA TRP A 120 -5.63 9.16 2.63
C TRP A 120 -6.92 9.92 2.97
N GLY A 121 -6.83 11.22 3.30
CA GLY A 121 -8.00 12.07 3.59
C GLY A 121 -8.67 11.80 4.93
N ILE A 122 -7.92 11.26 5.90
CA ILE A 122 -8.43 10.81 7.21
C ILE A 122 -7.97 11.76 8.30
#